data_AF-A0A3B0BNU2-F1
#
_entry.id   AF-A0A3B0BNU2-F1
#
_cell.length_a   1.000
_cell.length_b   1.000
_cell.length_c   1.000
_cell.angle_alpha   90.00
_cell.angle_beta   90.00
_cell.angle_gamma   90.00
#
_symmetry.space_group_name_H-M   'P 1'
#
loop_
_entity.id
_entity.type
_entity.pdbx_description
1 polymer ?
#
loop_
_entity_poly.entity_id
_entity_poly.type
_entity_poly.pdbx_seq_one_letter_code
_entity_poly.pdbx_strand_id
1 'polypeptide(L)'
;MGMQTESLIGSNFKTNLQLRKSGRPKSVKESEIRKIFMLIQNAYSNFVYDDFKVEFWRQTLEDVPFDLAEGNLYQHIRNPENRFPPHPGVLAERPVQAAEGPYIPNVEETRAMLEEMYAVTPVPPTPKFLEMKARLLGNGG
;
A
#
# COMPACT_ATOMS: atom_id res chain seq x y z
N MET A 1 -20.89 45.55 -32.04
CA MET A 1 -19.96 44.40 -32.12
C MET A 1 -19.48 44.09 -30.71
N GLY A 2 -20.17 43.20 -30.01
CA GLY A 2 -19.77 42.73 -28.67
C GLY A 2 -19.36 41.27 -28.78
N MET A 3 -18.08 41.00 -28.60
CA MET A 3 -17.57 39.63 -28.49
C MET A 3 -17.87 39.13 -27.07
N GLN A 4 -18.68 38.08 -26.95
CA GLN A 4 -18.80 37.32 -25.71
C GLN A 4 -17.86 36.12 -25.82
N THR A 5 -16.87 36.10 -24.93
CA THR A 5 -15.91 35.02 -24.77
C THR A 5 -16.56 33.85 -24.03
N GLU A 6 -16.60 32.68 -24.66
CA GLU A 6 -16.99 31.42 -24.06
C GLU A 6 -15.95 30.98 -23.02
N SER A 7 -16.35 30.94 -21.74
CA SER A 7 -15.57 30.37 -20.65
C SER A 7 -15.92 28.88 -20.48
N LEU A 8 -15.27 28.02 -21.27
CA LEU A 8 -15.29 26.57 -21.12
C LEU A 8 -14.25 26.10 -20.10
N ILE A 9 -14.53 26.18 -18.79
CA ILE A 9 -13.82 25.39 -17.79
C ILE A 9 -14.82 24.91 -16.72
N GLY A 10 -15.71 24.01 -17.13
CA GLY A 10 -16.51 23.17 -16.23
C GLY A 10 -15.64 22.04 -15.67
N SER A 11 -14.72 22.40 -14.78
CA SER A 11 -13.87 21.46 -14.04
C SER A 11 -14.74 20.61 -13.09
N ASN A 12 -15.20 19.47 -13.58
CA ASN A 12 -15.87 18.42 -12.80
C ASN A 12 -14.85 17.72 -11.88
N PHE A 13 -14.37 18.41 -10.85
CA PHE A 13 -13.75 17.73 -9.70
C PHE A 13 -14.86 17.08 -8.89
N LYS A 14 -15.24 15.86 -9.28
CA LYS A 14 -15.98 14.96 -8.41
C LYS A 14 -15.10 14.71 -7.20
N THR A 15 -15.50 15.25 -6.05
CA THR A 15 -14.82 15.01 -4.78
C THR A 15 -14.77 13.50 -4.49
N ASN A 16 -13.76 13.02 -3.75
CA ASN A 16 -13.66 11.62 -3.30
C ASN A 16 -14.94 11.11 -2.61
N LEU A 17 -15.81 12.01 -2.15
CA LEU A 17 -17.12 11.72 -1.60
C LEU A 17 -18.15 11.22 -2.65
N GLN A 18 -18.04 11.68 -3.90
CA GLN A 18 -18.94 11.27 -5.00
C GLN A 18 -18.54 9.93 -5.64
N LEU A 19 -17.25 9.56 -5.59
CA LEU A 19 -16.76 8.25 -6.04
C LEU A 19 -17.20 7.09 -5.13
N ARG A 20 -17.60 7.37 -3.88
CA ARG A 20 -18.12 6.37 -2.93
C ARG A 20 -19.52 5.84 -3.26
N LYS A 21 -20.25 6.45 -4.21
CA LYS A 21 -21.66 6.12 -4.46
C LYS A 21 -21.90 5.00 -5.49
N SER A 22 -20.89 4.57 -6.26
CA SER A 22 -21.10 3.63 -7.38
C SER A 22 -20.62 2.20 -7.14
N GLY A 23 -20.18 1.85 -5.92
CA GLY A 23 -19.66 0.50 -5.65
C GLY A 23 -19.41 0.22 -4.18
N ARG A 24 -20.25 0.75 -3.28
CA ARG A 24 -20.09 0.51 -1.85
C ARG A 24 -20.11 -1.02 -1.61
N PRO A 25 -19.04 -1.62 -1.07
CA PRO A 25 -19.09 -3.02 -0.68
C PRO A 25 -20.29 -3.19 0.27
N LYS A 26 -21.03 -4.29 0.11
CA LYS A 26 -22.14 -4.60 1.02
C LYS A 26 -21.57 -4.61 2.44
N SER A 27 -22.07 -3.71 3.28
CA SER A 27 -21.73 -3.69 4.70
C SER A 27 -22.02 -5.06 5.30
N VAL A 28 -21.08 -5.60 6.09
CA VAL A 28 -21.27 -6.89 6.76
C VAL A 28 -22.50 -6.85 7.65
N LYS A 29 -23.35 -7.87 7.51
CA LYS A 29 -24.57 -8.02 8.30
C LYS A 29 -24.25 -8.58 9.68
N GLU A 30 -25.10 -8.27 10.65
CA GLU A 30 -24.99 -8.85 11.99
C GLU A 30 -25.02 -10.39 11.97
N SER A 31 -25.89 -10.99 11.13
CA SER A 31 -25.98 -12.44 10.96
C SER A 31 -24.68 -13.06 10.43
N GLU A 32 -23.95 -12.33 9.60
CA GLU A 32 -22.66 -12.74 9.04
C GLU A 32 -21.57 -12.72 10.13
N ILE A 33 -21.55 -11.70 10.99
CA ILE A 33 -20.64 -11.67 12.15
C ILE A 33 -20.95 -12.79 13.14
N ARG A 34 -22.24 -13.07 13.41
CA ARG A 34 -22.61 -14.19 14.27
C ARG A 34 -22.13 -15.53 13.70
N LYS A 35 -22.17 -15.70 12.37
CA LYS A 35 -21.61 -16.89 11.71
C LYS A 35 -20.09 -16.98 11.91
N ILE A 36 -19.35 -15.88 11.76
CA ILE A 36 -17.90 -15.82 12.06
C ILE A 36 -17.63 -16.25 13.51
N PHE A 37 -18.39 -15.70 14.46
CA PHE A 37 -18.22 -16.02 15.88
C PHE A 37 -18.53 -17.48 16.21
N MET A 38 -19.55 -18.08 15.60
CA MET A 38 -19.82 -19.51 15.73
C MET A 38 -18.64 -20.35 15.21
N LEU A 39 -18.04 -19.97 14.07
CA LEU A 39 -16.87 -20.67 13.54
C LEU A 39 -15.67 -20.57 14.48
N ILE A 40 -15.40 -19.39 15.04
CA ILE A 40 -14.34 -19.18 16.04
C ILE A 40 -14.62 -20.03 17.28
N GLN A 41 -15.84 -20.03 17.81
CA GLN A 41 -16.20 -20.81 18.99
C GLN A 41 -16.02 -22.32 18.77
N ASN A 42 -16.33 -22.82 17.57
CA ASN A 42 -16.12 -24.23 17.21
C ASN A 42 -14.63 -24.60 17.09
N ALA A 43 -13.78 -23.66 16.64
CA ALA A 43 -12.33 -23.89 16.53
C ALA A 43 -11.59 -23.67 17.87
N TYR A 44 -12.11 -22.78 18.72
CA TYR A 44 -11.49 -22.37 19.96
C TYR A 44 -12.51 -22.47 21.11
N SER A 45 -12.49 -23.57 21.86
CA SER A 45 -13.49 -23.90 22.89
C SER A 45 -13.67 -22.84 23.98
N ASN A 46 -12.63 -22.05 24.25
CA ASN A 46 -12.65 -21.01 25.29
C ASN A 46 -13.15 -19.66 24.77
N PHE A 47 -13.46 -19.55 23.48
CA PHE A 47 -13.99 -18.33 22.90
C PHE A 47 -15.48 -18.19 23.23
N VAL A 48 -15.82 -17.06 23.86
CA VAL A 48 -17.20 -16.70 24.20
C VAL A 48 -17.47 -15.30 23.67
N TYR A 49 -18.64 -15.11 23.08
CA TYR A 49 -19.08 -13.83 22.55
C TYR A 49 -20.48 -13.46 23.05
N ASP A 50 -20.76 -12.16 23.01
CA ASP A 50 -22.03 -11.53 23.37
C ASP A 50 -22.45 -10.56 22.25
N ASP A 51 -23.64 -9.97 22.39
CA ASP A 51 -24.17 -9.04 21.38
C ASP A 51 -23.31 -7.77 21.23
N PHE A 52 -22.62 -7.35 22.30
CA PHE A 52 -21.71 -6.21 22.25
C PHE A 52 -20.51 -6.50 21.34
N LYS A 53 -19.88 -7.67 21.47
CA LYS A 53 -18.78 -8.10 20.59
C LYS A 53 -19.23 -8.24 19.15
N VAL A 54 -20.46 -8.72 18.92
CA VAL A 54 -21.02 -8.85 17.57
C VAL A 54 -21.14 -7.48 16.93
N GLU A 55 -21.73 -6.52 17.63
CA GLU A 55 -21.89 -5.16 17.11
C GLU A 55 -20.54 -4.46 16.92
N PHE A 56 -19.60 -4.65 17.85
CA PHE A 56 -18.23 -4.13 17.72
C PHE A 56 -17.53 -4.66 16.46
N TRP A 57 -17.62 -5.96 16.18
CA TRP A 57 -17.02 -6.54 14.98
C TRP A 57 -17.74 -6.13 13.70
N ARG A 58 -19.07 -5.97 13.76
CA ARG A 58 -19.86 -5.46 12.63
C ARG A 58 -19.41 -4.06 12.21
N GLN A 59 -19.13 -3.19 13.18
CA GLN A 59 -18.61 -1.85 12.92
C GLN A 59 -17.16 -1.89 12.44
N THR A 60 -16.32 -2.74 13.06
CA THR A 60 -14.89 -2.84 12.70
C THR A 60 -14.69 -3.39 11.29
N LEU A 61 -15.57 -4.29 10.84
CA LEU A 61 -15.51 -4.95 9.54
C LEU A 61 -16.47 -4.32 8.52
N GLU A 62 -16.94 -3.08 8.71
CA GLU A 62 -17.99 -2.47 7.88
C GLU A 62 -17.63 -2.41 6.38
N ASP A 63 -16.34 -2.27 6.06
CA ASP A 63 -15.80 -2.17 4.70
C ASP A 63 -15.20 -3.49 4.17
N VAL A 64 -15.30 -4.58 4.93
CA VAL A 64 -14.71 -5.88 4.60
C VAL A 64 -15.79 -6.81 4.06
N PRO A 65 -15.70 -7.33 2.83
CA PRO A 65 -16.68 -8.31 2.33
C PRO A 65 -16.70 -9.57 3.20
N PHE A 66 -17.90 -10.11 3.47
CA PHE A 66 -18.05 -11.32 4.27
C PHE A 66 -17.21 -12.49 3.78
N ASP A 67 -17.20 -12.74 2.46
CA ASP A 67 -16.45 -13.85 1.85
C ASP A 67 -14.94 -13.73 2.10
N LEU A 68 -14.41 -12.50 2.14
CA LEU A 68 -13.00 -12.25 2.44
C LEU A 68 -12.71 -12.55 3.92
N ALA A 69 -13.54 -12.03 4.83
CA ALA A 69 -13.40 -12.29 6.25
C ALA A 69 -13.50 -13.79 6.57
N GLU A 70 -14.47 -14.49 5.99
CA GLU A 70 -14.64 -15.94 6.15
C GLU A 70 -13.43 -16.70 5.60
N GLY A 71 -12.93 -16.34 4.42
CA GLY A 71 -11.72 -16.93 3.84
C GLY A 71 -10.48 -16.78 4.74
N ASN A 72 -10.26 -15.56 5.24
CA ASN A 72 -9.17 -15.26 6.16
C ASN A 72 -9.30 -16.02 7.49
N LEU A 73 -10.53 -16.18 8.00
CA LEU A 73 -10.80 -16.99 9.19
C LEU A 73 -10.35 -18.44 8.99
N TYR A 74 -10.74 -19.05 7.88
CA TYR A 74 -10.35 -20.42 7.58
C TYR A 74 -8.83 -20.57 7.45
N GLN A 75 -8.15 -19.60 6.85
CA GLN A 75 -6.69 -19.60 6.80
C GLN A 75 -6.07 -19.50 8.20
N HIS A 76 -6.60 -18.61 9.04
CA HIS A 76 -6.14 -18.45 10.42
C HIS A 76 -6.29 -19.74 11.23
N ILE A 77 -7.46 -20.39 11.15
CA ILE A 77 -7.76 -21.64 11.88
C ILE A 77 -6.88 -22.80 11.39
N ARG A 78 -6.58 -22.87 10.09
CA ARG A 78 -5.77 -23.96 9.52
C ARG A 78 -4.28 -23.86 9.85
N ASN A 79 -3.81 -22.68 10.28
CA ASN A 79 -2.42 -22.48 10.62
C ASN A 79 -2.15 -23.02 12.04
N PRO A 80 -1.27 -24.04 12.21
CA PRO A 80 -0.99 -24.64 13.52
C PRO A 80 -0.30 -23.68 14.50
N GLU A 81 0.35 -22.62 14.02
CA GLU A 81 0.98 -21.61 14.87
C GLU A 81 -0.07 -20.71 15.55
N ASN A 82 -1.29 -20.65 15.03
CA ASN A 82 -2.37 -19.81 15.53
C ASN A 82 -3.13 -20.47 16.67
N ARG A 83 -2.52 -20.47 17.86
CA ARG A 83 -3.09 -21.07 19.09
C ARG A 83 -4.24 -20.27 19.71
N PHE A 84 -4.46 -19.04 19.26
CA PHE A 84 -5.42 -18.11 19.85
C PHE A 84 -6.49 -17.68 18.83
N PRO A 85 -7.71 -17.36 19.31
CA PRO A 85 -8.76 -16.79 18.47
C PRO A 85 -8.27 -15.53 17.72
N PRO A 86 -8.67 -15.34 16.46
CA PRO A 86 -8.28 -14.15 15.70
C PRO A 86 -8.94 -12.89 16.25
N HIS A 87 -8.29 -11.76 16.06
CA HIS A 87 -8.88 -10.44 16.23
C HIS A 87 -9.50 -9.95 14.89
N PRO A 88 -10.43 -8.98 14.89
CA PRO A 88 -11.11 -8.57 13.65
C PRO A 88 -10.15 -8.05 12.58
N GLY A 89 -9.05 -7.39 12.98
CA GLY A 89 -8.00 -6.97 12.03
C GLY A 89 -7.40 -8.10 11.18
N VAL A 90 -7.23 -9.32 11.71
CA VAL A 90 -6.73 -10.48 10.92
C VAL A 90 -7.70 -10.79 9.78
N LEU A 91 -8.99 -10.68 10.04
CA LEU A 91 -10.04 -10.95 9.06
C LEU A 91 -10.15 -9.86 8.00
N ALA A 92 -9.70 -8.65 8.33
CA ALA A 92 -9.63 -7.52 7.42
C ALA A 92 -8.37 -7.53 6.54
N GLU A 93 -7.41 -8.43 6.79
CA GLU A 93 -6.20 -8.53 6.00
C GLU A 93 -6.57 -8.82 4.54
N ARG A 94 -6.27 -7.88 3.66
CA ARG A 94 -6.33 -8.17 2.24
C ARG A 94 -5.11 -9.00 1.91
N PRO A 95 -5.23 -10.06 1.09
CA PRO A 95 -4.04 -10.66 0.53
C PRO A 95 -3.25 -9.50 -0.08
N VAL A 96 -1.97 -9.39 0.31
CA VAL A 96 -1.04 -8.51 -0.38
C VAL A 96 -1.12 -9.01 -1.82
N GLN A 97 -1.92 -8.32 -2.65
CA GLN A 97 -1.93 -8.54 -4.09
C GLN A 97 -0.47 -8.54 -4.42
N ALA A 98 0.06 -9.69 -4.87
CA ALA A 98 1.47 -9.90 -5.11
C ALA A 98 1.97 -8.60 -5.72
N ALA A 99 2.66 -7.82 -4.89
CA ALA A 99 2.97 -6.48 -5.28
C ALA A 99 4.09 -6.71 -6.28
N GLU A 100 3.73 -6.76 -7.56
CA GLU A 100 4.48 -6.08 -8.59
C GLU A 100 4.51 -4.58 -8.21
N GLY A 101 5.06 -4.29 -7.03
CA GLY A 101 5.52 -2.96 -6.70
C GLY A 101 6.69 -2.66 -7.62
N PRO A 102 7.04 -1.38 -7.78
CA PRO A 102 8.28 -1.02 -8.45
C PRO A 102 9.40 -1.83 -7.81
N TYR A 103 10.15 -2.57 -8.63
CA TYR A 103 11.30 -3.32 -8.16
C TYR A 103 12.23 -2.38 -7.38
N ILE A 104 12.40 -2.65 -6.09
CA ILE A 104 13.34 -1.93 -5.23
C ILE A 104 14.62 -2.77 -5.19
N PRO A 105 15.68 -2.39 -5.91
CA PRO A 105 16.93 -3.14 -5.89
C PRO A 105 17.50 -3.21 -4.47
N ASN A 106 18.12 -4.33 -4.15
CA ASN A 106 18.84 -4.48 -2.88
C ASN A 106 20.15 -3.67 -2.88
N VAL A 107 20.86 -3.69 -1.75
CA VAL A 107 22.09 -2.88 -1.57
C VAL A 107 23.17 -3.23 -2.59
N GLU A 108 23.35 -4.52 -2.90
CA GLU A 108 24.38 -4.97 -3.84
C GLU A 108 24.03 -4.60 -5.29
N GLU A 109 22.76 -4.72 -5.66
CA GLU A 109 22.26 -4.31 -6.98
C GLU A 109 22.39 -2.79 -7.17
N THR A 110 22.05 -2.01 -6.14
CA THR A 110 22.22 -0.55 -6.15
C THR A 110 23.68 -0.17 -6.36
N ARG A 111 24.60 -0.89 -5.72
CA ARG A 111 26.04 -0.67 -5.86
C ARG A 111 26.52 -0.95 -7.28
N ALA A 112 26.13 -2.08 -7.87
CA ALA A 112 26.52 -2.44 -9.23
C ALA A 112 26.02 -1.42 -10.26
N MET A 113 24.79 -0.94 -10.12
CA MET A 113 24.23 0.09 -11.00
C MET A 113 24.99 1.42 -10.92
N LEU A 114 25.43 1.82 -9.71
CA LEU A 114 26.24 3.03 -9.53
C LEU A 114 27.64 2.85 -10.14
N GLU A 115 28.28 1.70 -9.91
CA GLU A 115 29.61 1.41 -10.48
C GLU A 115 29.57 1.42 -12.03
N GLU A 116 28.52 0.87 -12.65
CA GLU A 116 28.33 0.91 -14.10
C GLU A 116 28.08 2.36 -14.61
N MET A 117 27.29 3.15 -13.87
CA MET A 117 27.00 4.54 -14.23
C MET A 117 28.22 5.46 -14.13
N TYR A 118 29.11 5.20 -13.16
CA TYR A 118 30.36 5.96 -12.97
C TYR A 118 31.57 5.36 -13.71
N ALA A 119 31.41 4.23 -14.41
CA ALA A 119 32.42 3.69 -15.31
C ALA A 119 32.59 4.53 -16.60
N VAL A 120 31.78 5.57 -16.79
CA VAL A 120 31.91 6.52 -17.90
C VAL A 120 33.13 7.41 -17.69
N THR A 121 34.19 7.03 -18.42
CA THR A 121 35.44 7.71 -18.79
C THR A 121 35.86 8.96 -18.00
N PRO A 122 37.12 9.03 -17.51
CA PRO A 122 37.65 10.26 -16.93
C PRO A 122 37.48 11.40 -17.96
N VAL A 123 36.72 12.42 -17.59
CA VAL A 123 36.50 13.60 -18.44
C VAL A 123 37.88 14.18 -18.76
N PRO A 124 38.30 14.26 -20.04
CA PRO A 124 39.57 14.85 -20.37
C PRO A 124 39.59 16.29 -19.83
N PRO A 125 40.69 16.70 -19.17
CA PRO A 125 40.77 18.01 -18.54
C PRO A 125 40.47 19.08 -19.59
N THR A 126 39.55 19.98 -19.24
CA THR A 126 39.16 21.06 -20.15
C THR A 126 40.35 21.98 -20.44
N PRO A 127 40.41 22.61 -21.63
CA PRO A 127 41.51 23.51 -21.99
C PRO A 127 41.73 24.62 -20.95
N LYS A 128 40.65 25.14 -20.34
CA LYS A 128 40.71 26.11 -19.25
C LYS A 128 41.42 25.59 -18.00
N PHE A 129 41.24 24.30 -17.66
CA PHE A 129 41.93 23.68 -16.54
C PHE A 129 43.44 23.53 -16.81
N LEU A 130 43.81 23.18 -18.05
CA LEU A 130 45.22 23.11 -18.46
C LEU A 130 45.89 24.48 -18.45
N GLU A 131 45.18 25.52 -18.92
CA GLU A 131 45.67 26.90 -18.93
C GLU A 131 45.84 27.47 -17.51
N MET A 132 44.90 27.17 -16.60
CA MET A 132 44.99 27.54 -15.19
C MET A 132 46.15 26.81 -14.48
N LYS A 133 46.34 25.52 -14.76
CA LYS A 133 47.47 24.74 -14.23
C LYS A 133 48.82 25.27 -14.75
N ALA A 134 48.90 25.65 -16.02
CA ALA A 134 50.12 26.24 -16.60
C ALA A 134 50.44 27.61 -15.97
N ARG A 135 49.43 28.45 -15.71
CA ARG A 135 49.61 29.71 -14.99
C ARG A 135 50.12 29.55 -13.56
N LEU A 136 49.66 28.52 -12.85
CA LEU A 136 50.08 28.25 -11.47
C LEU A 136 51.50 27.66 -11.38
N LEU A 137 51.95 26.93 -12.41
CA LEU A 137 53.28 26.32 -12.45
C LEU A 137 54.35 27.21 -13.12
N GLY A 138 53.95 28.25 -13.87
CA GLY A 138 54.84 29.14 -14.61
C GLY A 138 55.34 30.39 -13.88
N ASN A 139 54.91 30.64 -12.63
CA ASN A 139 55.22 31.88 -11.90
C ASN A 139 56.18 31.68 -10.71
N GLY A 140 57.05 30.67 -10.77
CA GLY A 140 58.07 30.38 -9.75
C GLY A 140 59.50 30.55 -10.26
N GLY A 141 59.82 31.67 -10.90
CA GLY A 141 61.17 32.06 -11.33
C GLY A 141 61.56 33.41 -10.76
#